data_AF-A0A7S3HNI5-F1
#
_entry.id   AF-A0A7S3HNI5-F1
#
_cell.length_a   1.000
_cell.length_b   1.000
_cell.length_c   1.000
_cell.angle_alpha   90.00
_cell.angle_beta   90.00
_cell.angle_gamma   90.00
#
_symmetry.space_group_name_H-M   'P 1'
#
loop_
_entity.id
_entity.type
_entity.pdbx_description
1 polymer ?
#
loop_
_entity_poly.entity_id
_entity_poly.type
_entity_poly.pdbx_seq_one_letter_code
_entity_poly.pdbx_strand_id
1 'polypeptide(L)'
;KMTEKLWGDWVFHTADGKSRWIHSTSVSLNNGVDRETGAKRAFVAFILDPIIGMCRTAMNNELTKNGTPKAHNMAAAVGVHLSEEVKRTLTGKPLSKFILQQWLPLSVVLEMIVVHLPSPTSVW
;
A
#
# COMPACT_ATOMS: atom_id res chain seq x y z
N LYS A 1 9.04 4.00 -15.12
CA LYS A 1 8.31 5.28 -15.29
C LYS A 1 7.11 5.49 -14.36
N MET A 2 6.42 4.46 -13.81
CA MET A 2 5.43 4.68 -12.72
C MET A 2 6.07 4.62 -11.34
N THR A 3 6.97 3.65 -11.12
CA THR A 3 7.77 3.49 -9.89
C THR A 3 8.53 4.75 -9.50
N GLU A 4 9.15 5.43 -10.47
CA GLU A 4 9.82 6.73 -10.26
C GLU A 4 8.88 7.81 -9.71
N LYS A 5 7.61 7.79 -10.12
CA LYS A 5 6.59 8.75 -9.69
C LYS A 5 5.90 8.37 -8.39
N LEU A 6 6.14 7.16 -7.88
CA LEU A 6 5.67 6.76 -6.56
C LEU A 6 6.59 7.27 -5.45
N TRP A 7 7.77 7.80 -5.77
CA TRP A 7 8.74 8.29 -4.80
C TRP A 7 9.03 9.78 -4.97
N GLY A 8 9.37 10.49 -3.90
CA GLY A 8 9.57 11.95 -3.92
C GLY A 8 8.26 12.74 -3.88
N ASP A 9 8.31 14.01 -4.33
CA ASP A 9 7.18 14.94 -4.26
C ASP A 9 6.27 14.90 -5.49
N TRP A 10 6.04 13.68 -5.99
CA TRP A 10 5.03 13.43 -7.00
C TRP A 10 3.65 13.31 -6.36
N VAL A 11 2.67 13.95 -7.00
CA VAL A 11 1.24 13.84 -6.68
C VAL A 11 0.47 13.41 -7.91
N PHE A 12 -0.62 12.68 -7.66
CA PHE A 12 -1.57 12.30 -8.71
C PHE A 12 -2.89 12.99 -8.44
N HIS A 13 -3.19 14.00 -9.25
CA HIS A 13 -4.36 14.83 -9.09
C HIS A 13 -5.33 14.60 -10.24
N THR A 14 -6.61 14.46 -9.92
CA THR A 14 -7.69 14.36 -10.91
C THR A 14 -8.59 15.57 -10.75
N ALA A 15 -8.54 16.48 -11.73
CA ALA A 15 -9.46 17.60 -11.87
C ALA A 15 -10.17 17.48 -13.21
N ASP A 16 -11.47 17.79 -13.23
CA ASP A 16 -12.30 17.82 -14.44
C ASP A 16 -12.22 16.53 -15.28
N GLY A 17 -12.16 15.38 -14.59
CA GLY A 17 -12.07 14.06 -15.23
C GLY A 17 -10.73 13.74 -15.90
N LYS A 18 -9.72 14.62 -15.77
CA LYS A 18 -8.37 14.41 -16.30
C LYS A 18 -7.38 14.17 -15.16
N SER A 19 -6.85 12.95 -15.10
CA SER A 19 -5.82 12.61 -14.13
C SER A 19 -4.43 12.94 -14.65
N ARG A 20 -3.66 13.69 -13.85
CA ARG A 20 -2.31 14.12 -14.21
C ARG A 20 -1.33 13.83 -13.07
N TRP A 21 -0.13 13.43 -13.46
CA TRP A 21 1.03 13.36 -12.58
C TRP A 21 1.66 14.73 -12.52
N ILE A 22 1.83 15.27 -11.32
CA ILE A 22 2.42 16.57 -11.09
C ILE A 22 3.57 16.38 -10.11
N HIS A 23 4.74 16.91 -10.45
CA HIS A 23 5.82 17.03 -9.49
C HIS A 23 5.61 18.34 -8.74
N SER A 24 5.15 18.26 -7.50
CA SER A 24 4.82 19.44 -6.71
C SER A 24 5.99 19.82 -5.81
N THR A 25 6.23 21.12 -5.63
CA THR A 25 7.21 21.65 -4.66
C THR A 25 6.54 22.07 -3.35
N SER A 26 5.21 22.04 -3.29
CA SER A 26 4.39 22.49 -2.16
C SER A 26 3.81 21.35 -1.31
N VAL A 27 4.35 20.14 -1.44
CA VAL A 27 3.95 19.00 -0.60
C VAL A 27 4.34 19.25 0.85
N SER A 28 3.37 19.24 1.74
CA SER A 28 3.59 19.40 3.17
C SER A 28 4.32 18.19 3.76
N LEU A 29 5.39 18.44 4.52
CA LEU A 29 6.14 17.37 5.20
C LEU A 29 5.32 16.60 6.24
N ASN A 30 4.33 17.24 6.86
CA ASN A 30 3.63 16.66 8.02
C ASN A 30 2.54 15.66 7.62
N ASN A 31 1.79 15.93 6.55
CA ASN A 31 0.65 15.12 6.13
C ASN A 31 0.78 14.60 4.68
N GLY A 32 1.86 14.95 3.97
CA GLY A 32 2.09 14.53 2.60
C GLY A 32 1.04 15.02 1.61
N VAL A 33 0.29 16.08 1.95
CA VAL A 33 -0.72 16.69 1.09
C VAL A 33 -0.12 17.91 0.41
N ASP A 34 -0.34 18.02 -0.88
CA ASP A 34 0.01 19.19 -1.65
C ASP A 34 -0.95 20.34 -1.39
N ARG A 35 -0.40 21.53 -1.13
CA ARG A 35 -1.22 22.72 -0.80
C ARG A 35 -1.95 23.28 -2.01
N GLU A 36 -1.40 23.15 -3.21
CA GLU A 36 -1.98 23.71 -4.43
C GLU A 36 -3.10 22.83 -4.98
N THR A 37 -2.84 21.53 -5.10
CA THR A 37 -3.79 20.57 -5.68
C THR A 37 -4.68 19.88 -4.65
N GLY A 38 -4.34 19.97 -3.36
CA GLY A 38 -5.00 19.20 -2.29
C GLY A 38 -4.78 17.68 -2.39
N ALA A 39 -3.99 17.21 -3.37
CA ALA A 39 -3.75 15.80 -3.59
C ALA A 39 -2.67 15.28 -2.63
N LYS A 40 -2.83 14.03 -2.19
CA LYS A 40 -1.80 13.34 -1.42
C LYS A 40 -0.61 12.96 -2.32
N ARG A 41 0.58 12.90 -1.72
CA ARG A 41 1.78 12.30 -2.33
C ARG A 41 1.42 10.94 -2.90
N ALA A 42 1.91 10.64 -4.10
CA ALA A 42 1.58 9.42 -4.82
C ALA A 42 1.89 8.16 -3.98
N PHE A 43 3.02 8.15 -3.27
CA PHE A 43 3.33 7.09 -2.32
C PHE A 43 2.22 6.88 -1.29
N VAL A 44 1.74 7.99 -0.70
CA VAL A 44 0.72 7.95 0.35
C VAL A 44 -0.60 7.46 -0.22
N ALA A 45 -1.04 8.02 -1.35
CA ALA A 45 -2.32 7.69 -1.96
C ALA A 45 -2.41 6.24 -2.47
N PHE A 46 -1.35 5.75 -3.13
CA PHE A 46 -1.38 4.46 -3.83
C PHE A 46 -0.80 3.30 -3.03
N ILE A 47 0.12 3.55 -2.11
CA ILE A 47 0.81 2.49 -1.35
C ILE A 47 0.38 2.52 0.11
N LEU A 48 0.58 3.65 0.80
CA LEU A 48 0.40 3.71 2.25
C LEU A 48 -1.07 3.67 2.68
N ASP A 49 -1.94 4.48 2.06
CA ASP A 49 -3.36 4.58 2.40
C ASP A 49 -4.09 3.22 2.27
N PRO A 50 -3.90 2.43 1.19
CA PRO A 50 -4.47 1.08 1.10
C PRO A 50 -3.99 0.13 2.21
N ILE A 51 -2.70 0.17 2.56
CA ILE A 51 -2.13 -0.64 3.65
C ILE A 51 -2.77 -0.26 4.98
N ILE A 52 -2.81 1.04 5.30
CA ILE A 52 -3.40 1.54 6.55
C ILE A 52 -4.90 1.22 6.60
N GLY A 53 -5.63 1.43 5.50
CA GLY A 53 -7.05 1.12 5.40
C GLY A 53 -7.33 -0.35 5.63
N MET A 54 -6.52 -1.25 5.07
CA MET A 54 -6.64 -2.69 5.29
C MET A 54 -6.38 -3.07 6.74
N CYS A 55 -5.30 -2.55 7.34
CA CYS A 55 -5.00 -2.82 8.76
C CYS A 55 -6.11 -2.31 9.69
N ARG A 56 -6.61 -1.09 9.44
CA ARG A 56 -7.67 -0.48 10.25
C ARG A 56 -9.00 -1.24 10.14
N THR A 57 -9.41 -1.60 8.92
CA THR A 57 -10.64 -2.37 8.70
C THR A 57 -10.55 -3.77 9.31
N ALA A 58 -9.37 -4.40 9.26
CA ALA A 58 -9.13 -5.68 9.94
C ALA A 58 -9.18 -5.55 11.48
N MET A 59 -8.55 -4.51 12.06
CA MET A 59 -8.53 -4.27 13.50
C MET A 59 -9.90 -3.91 14.08
N ASN A 60 -10.68 -3.10 13.36
CA ASN A 60 -12.00 -2.63 13.81
C ASN A 60 -13.14 -3.59 13.46
N ASN A 61 -12.84 -4.74 12.82
CA ASN A 61 -13.83 -5.69 12.29
C ASN A 61 -14.93 -4.99 11.47
N GLU A 62 -14.56 -4.02 10.63
CA GLU A 62 -15.54 -3.29 9.84
C GLU A 62 -16.24 -4.21 8.85
N LEU A 63 -17.57 -4.21 8.88
CA LEU A 63 -18.40 -5.01 7.98
C LEU A 63 -18.83 -4.20 6.75
N THR A 64 -19.00 -4.89 5.63
CA THR A 64 -19.63 -4.38 4.43
C THR A 64 -21.14 -4.35 4.62
N LYS A 65 -21.86 -3.75 3.67
CA LYS A 65 -23.35 -3.75 3.65
C LYS A 65 -23.95 -5.16 3.68
N ASN A 66 -23.18 -6.17 3.28
CA ASN A 66 -23.61 -7.57 3.21
C ASN A 66 -23.18 -8.38 4.44
N GLY A 67 -22.69 -7.73 5.51
CA GLY A 67 -22.25 -8.39 6.74
C GLY A 67 -20.89 -9.09 6.64
N THR A 68 -20.20 -9.01 5.49
CA THR A 68 -18.85 -9.58 5.34
C THR A 68 -17.79 -8.61 5.83
N PRO A 69 -16.72 -9.06 6.51
CA PRO A 69 -15.61 -8.19 6.88
C PRO A 69 -15.01 -7.48 5.64
N LYS A 70 -14.93 -6.15 5.66
CA LYS A 70 -14.34 -5.35 4.57
C LYS A 70 -12.92 -5.80 4.25
N ALA A 71 -12.16 -6.20 5.28
CA ALA A 71 -10.82 -6.74 5.12
C ALA A 71 -10.76 -7.96 4.18
N HIS A 72 -11.81 -8.79 4.11
CA HIS A 72 -11.86 -9.93 3.19
C HIS A 72 -11.98 -9.49 1.74
N ASN A 73 -12.79 -8.47 1.47
CA ASN A 73 -12.92 -7.90 0.13
C ASN A 73 -11.62 -7.22 -0.30
N MET A 74 -10.96 -6.51 0.62
CA MET A 74 -9.66 -5.89 0.36
C MET A 74 -8.58 -6.95 0.09
N ALA A 75 -8.54 -8.04 0.88
CA ALA A 75 -7.64 -9.15 0.65
C ALA A 75 -7.83 -9.78 -0.75
N ALA A 76 -9.09 -9.99 -1.16
CA ALA A 76 -9.39 -10.51 -2.49
C ALA A 76 -8.96 -9.54 -3.61
N ALA A 77 -9.15 -8.23 -3.41
CA ALA A 77 -8.74 -7.22 -4.39
C ALA A 77 -7.22 -7.16 -4.60
N VAL A 78 -6.43 -7.49 -3.57
CA VAL A 78 -4.97 -7.58 -3.68
C VAL A 78 -4.46 -8.97 -4.08
N GLY A 79 -5.36 -9.91 -4.39
CA GLY A 79 -5.01 -11.27 -4.82
C GLY A 79 -4.69 -12.24 -3.68
N VAL A 80 -4.98 -11.90 -2.42
CA VAL A 80 -4.79 -12.80 -1.28
C VAL A 80 -6.03 -13.67 -1.09
N HIS A 81 -5.84 -14.98 -1.22
CA HIS A 81 -6.88 -15.96 -0.96
C HIS A 81 -6.93 -16.34 0.52
N LEU A 82 -8.03 -16.01 1.18
CA LEU A 82 -8.33 -16.41 2.55
C LEU A 82 -9.20 -17.68 2.53
N SER A 83 -8.72 -18.77 3.13
CA SER A 83 -9.52 -19.98 3.34
C SER A 83 -10.68 -19.72 4.30
N GLU A 84 -11.71 -20.56 4.28
CA GLU A 84 -12.86 -20.40 5.18
C GLU A 84 -12.47 -20.50 6.66
N GLU A 85 -11.54 -21.39 6.99
CA GLU A 85 -10.99 -21.53 8.33
C GLU A 85 -10.31 -20.23 8.79
N VAL A 86 -9.46 -19.64 7.95
CA VAL A 86 -8.78 -18.38 8.25
C VAL A 86 -9.77 -17.25 8.46
N LYS A 87 -10.81 -17.14 7.61
CA LYS A 87 -11.86 -16.12 7.72
C LYS A 87 -12.68 -16.21 9.02
N ARG A 88 -12.82 -17.42 9.58
CA ARG A 88 -13.56 -17.66 10.83
C ARG A 88 -12.68 -17.48 12.07
N THR A 89 -11.41 -17.87 11.97
CA THR A 89 -10.52 -17.96 13.13
C THR A 89 -9.69 -16.69 13.34
N LEU A 90 -9.23 -16.05 12.27
CA LEU A 90 -8.39 -14.86 12.37
C LEU A 90 -9.24 -13.59 12.27
N THR A 91 -9.17 -12.78 13.31
CA THR A 91 -9.78 -11.44 13.35
C THR A 91 -8.74 -10.43 13.86
N GLY A 92 -8.98 -9.14 13.66
CA GLY A 92 -8.11 -8.10 14.21
C GLY A 92 -6.67 -8.13 13.70
N LYS A 93 -5.72 -8.00 14.63
CA LYS A 93 -4.28 -7.96 14.35
C LYS A 93 -3.74 -9.25 13.69
N PRO A 94 -4.09 -10.47 14.15
CA PRO A 94 -3.73 -11.71 13.46
C PRO A 94 -4.13 -11.76 11.98
N LEU A 95 -5.34 -11.29 11.64
CA LEU A 95 -5.82 -11.25 10.25
C LEU A 95 -4.98 -10.30 9.39
N SER A 96 -4.71 -9.09 9.90
CA SER A 96 -3.86 -8.12 9.19
C SER A 96 -2.45 -8.66 8.92
N LYS A 97 -1.86 -9.37 9.88
CA LYS A 97 -0.54 -10.00 9.74
C LYS A 97 -0.56 -11.07 8.66
N PHE A 98 -1.57 -11.94 8.67
CA PHE A 98 -1.69 -13.01 7.68
C PHE A 98 -1.81 -12.45 6.25
N ILE A 99 -2.67 -11.44 6.05
CA ILE A 99 -2.86 -10.82 4.73
C ILE A 99 -1.56 -10.16 4.26
N LEU A 100 -0.87 -9.39 5.12
CA LEU A 100 0.39 -8.74 4.76
C LEU A 100 1.50 -9.74 4.41
N GLN A 101 1.60 -10.87 5.11
CA GLN A 101 2.60 -11.91 4.82
C GLN A 101 2.39 -12.56 3.45
N GLN A 102 1.14 -12.73 3.02
CA GLN A 102 0.82 -13.29 1.71
C GLN A 102 0.94 -12.25 0.59
N TRP A 103 0.56 -11.01 0.87
CA TRP A 103 0.57 -9.94 -0.13
C TRP A 103 1.97 -9.36 -0.40
N LEU A 104 2.78 -9.19 0.65
CA LEU A 104 4.13 -8.62 0.59
C LEU A 104 5.14 -9.61 1.16
N PRO A 105 5.53 -10.65 0.38
CA PRO A 105 6.48 -11.65 0.84
C PRO A 105 7.89 -11.05 1.01
N LEU A 106 8.67 -11.63 1.94
CA LEU A 106 10.05 -11.21 2.21
C LEU A 106 11.01 -11.40 1.02
N SER A 107 10.60 -12.14 -0.01
CA SER A 107 11.36 -12.34 -1.25
C SER A 107 11.69 -11.02 -1.96
N VAL A 108 10.86 -9.99 -1.83
CA VAL A 108 11.11 -8.67 -2.44
C VAL A 108 12.33 -7.98 -1.81
N VAL A 109 12.58 -8.22 -0.51
CA VAL A 109 13.77 -7.69 0.17
C VAL A 109 15.03 -8.41 -0.28
N LEU A 110 14.95 -9.72 -0.55
CA LEU A 110 16.06 -10.51 -1.08
C LEU A 110 16.49 -10.05 -2.48
N GLU A 111 15.52 -9.71 -3.35
CA GLU A 111 15.81 -9.12 -4.66
C GLU A 111 16.55 -7.78 -4.54
N MET A 112 16.10 -6.90 -3.63
CA MET A 112 16.77 -5.62 -3.35
C MET A 112 18.23 -5.84 -2.91
N ILE A 113 18.48 -6.82 -2.03
CA ILE A 113 19.80 -7.20 -1.56
C ILE A 113 20.67 -7.62 -2.74
N VAL A 114 20.22 -8.57 -3.57
CA VAL A 114 21.02 -9.09 -4.69
C VAL A 114 21.33 -8.03 -5.74
N VAL A 115 20.39 -7.11 -6.02
CA VAL A 115 20.56 -6.08 -7.05
C VAL A 115 21.49 -4.95 -6.60
N HIS A 116 21.44 -4.55 -5.32
CA HIS A 116 22.14 -3.35 -4.84
C HIS A 116 23.42 -3.65 -4.05
N LEU A 117 23.57 -4.86 -3.49
CA LEU A 117 24.83 -5.24 -2.85
C LEU A 117 25.81 -5.74 -3.91
N PRO A 118 27.00 -5.10 -4.03
CA PRO A 118 28.02 -5.56 -4.95
C PRO A 118 28.47 -6.97 -4.53
N SER A 119 28.78 -7.80 -5.53
CA SER A 119 29.33 -9.13 -5.28
C SER A 119 30.67 -9.02 -4.54
N PRO A 120 31.02 -9.98 -3.67
CA PRO A 120 32.30 -9.95 -2.96
C PRO A 120 33.49 -9.77 -3.91
N THR A 121 33.46 -10.42 -5.07
CA THR A 121 34.50 -10.37 -6.11
C THR A 121 34.62 -9.02 -6.82
N SER A 122 33.62 -8.14 -6.73
CA SER A 122 33.66 -6.79 -7.31
C SER A 122 34.26 -5.72 -6.39
N VAL A 123 34.54 -6.06 -5.12
CA VAL A 123 35.09 -5.14 -4.10
C VAL A 123 36.57 -5.45 -3.78
N TRP A 124 37.14 -6.50 -4.36
CA TRP A 124 38.57 -6.84 -4.33
C TRP A 124 39.21 -6.54 -5.68
#